data_AF-A0AAV0D373-F1
#
_entry.id   AF-A0AAV0D373-F1
#
_cell.length_a   1.000
_cell.length_b   1.000
_cell.length_c   1.000
_cell.angle_alpha   90.00
_cell.angle_beta   90.00
_cell.angle_gamma   90.00
#
_symmetry.space_group_name_H-M   'P 1'
#
loop_
_entity.id
_entity.type
_entity.pdbx_description
1 polymer ?
#
loop_
_entity_poly.entity_id
_entity_poly.type
_entity_poly.pdbx_seq_one_letter_code
_entity_poly.pdbx_strand_id
1 'polypeptide(L)'
;MWIKGKELEANTDSYLDLLSMSVGKPKEEIEREIRRTKNLLPQQAIDYGLADRIIQPEDDAYDKPADDMLARSIAMRRAAAAGQGGGGATASSGYNRGR
;
A
#
# COMPACT_ATOMS: atom_id res chain seq x y z
N MET A 1 18.66 -39.97 3.06
CA MET A 1 18.89 -39.02 1.95
C MET A 1 19.74 -37.87 2.47
N TRP A 2 21.03 -37.84 2.12
CA TRP A 2 22.04 -36.98 2.77
C TRP A 2 22.20 -35.61 2.10
N ILE A 3 22.02 -35.54 0.78
CA ILE A 3 22.13 -34.30 -0.01
C ILE A 3 21.06 -33.29 0.41
N LYS A 4 19.81 -33.72 0.56
CA LYS A 4 18.71 -32.83 0.99
C LYS A 4 18.89 -32.28 2.41
N GLY A 5 19.57 -33.01 3.29
CA GLY A 5 19.90 -32.53 4.63
C GLY A 5 20.92 -31.39 4.59
N LYS A 6 22.00 -31.57 3.80
CA LYS A 6 23.04 -30.54 3.64
C LYS A 6 22.53 -29.27 2.95
N GLU A 7 21.64 -29.42 1.96
CA GLU A 7 21.02 -28.28 1.30
C GLU A 7 20.10 -27.50 2.25
N LEU A 8 19.39 -28.21 3.14
CA LEU A 8 18.57 -27.58 4.18
C LEU A 8 19.43 -26.81 5.19
N GLU A 9 20.55 -27.38 5.63
CA GLU A 9 21.52 -26.71 6.52
C GLU A 9 22.08 -25.44 5.87
N ALA A 10 22.54 -25.52 4.62
CA ALA A 10 23.08 -24.38 3.88
C ALA A 10 22.06 -23.25 3.68
N ASN A 11 20.80 -23.60 3.37
CA ASN A 11 19.72 -22.62 3.25
C ASN A 11 19.39 -21.98 4.61
N THR A 12 19.37 -22.76 5.68
CA THR A 12 19.10 -22.26 7.03
C THR A 12 20.19 -21.28 7.45
N ASP A 13 21.46 -21.63 7.24
CA ASP A 13 22.60 -20.75 7.52
C ASP A 13 22.49 -19.44 6.72
N SER A 14 22.28 -19.53 5.40
CA SER A 14 22.11 -18.35 4.54
C SER A 14 20.98 -17.43 4.99
N TYR A 15 19.87 -17.99 5.48
CA TYR A 15 18.76 -17.22 6.02
C TYR A 15 19.11 -16.52 7.34
N LEU A 16 19.83 -17.19 8.24
CA LEU A 16 20.30 -16.62 9.50
C LEU A 16 21.31 -15.49 9.28
N ASP A 17 22.15 -15.58 8.25
CA ASP A 17 23.09 -14.53 7.87
C ASP A 17 22.37 -13.24 7.52
N LEU A 18 21.36 -13.34 6.64
CA LEU A 18 20.57 -12.20 6.21
C LEU A 18 19.83 -11.55 7.39
N LEU A 19 19.23 -12.36 8.28
CA LEU A 19 18.56 -11.85 9.47
C LEU A 19 19.54 -11.21 10.46
N SER A 20 20.72 -11.81 10.66
CA SER A 20 21.74 -11.26 11.56
C SER A 20 22.22 -9.90 11.09
N MET A 21 22.43 -9.74 9.78
CA MET A 21 22.82 -8.46 9.17
C MET A 21 21.75 -7.37 9.31
N SER A 22 20.46 -7.70 9.18
CA SER A 22 19.39 -6.71 9.26
C SER A 22 19.02 -6.35 10.70
N VAL A 23 18.89 -7.35 11.57
CA VAL A 23 18.45 -7.19 12.96
C VAL A 23 19.58 -6.70 13.88
N GLY A 24 20.84 -6.96 13.52
CA GLY A 24 22.00 -6.60 14.33
C GLY A 24 22.24 -7.53 15.54
N LYS A 25 21.60 -8.70 15.56
CA LYS A 25 21.78 -9.75 16.57
C LYS A 25 22.68 -10.87 16.04
N PRO A 26 23.39 -11.62 16.91
CA PRO A 26 24.18 -12.78 16.49
C PRO A 26 23.30 -13.92 15.97
N LYS A 27 23.80 -14.69 15.00
CA LYS A 27 23.07 -15.80 14.35
C LYS A 27 22.55 -16.82 15.36
N GLU A 28 23.35 -17.16 16.36
CA GLU A 28 23.01 -18.17 17.37
C GLU A 28 21.84 -17.73 18.26
N GLU A 29 21.67 -16.42 18.46
CA GLU A 29 20.52 -15.88 19.18
C GLU A 29 19.26 -15.95 18.32
N ILE A 30 19.35 -15.51 17.07
CA ILE A 30 18.24 -15.53 16.12
C ILE A 30 17.77 -16.97 15.91
N GLU A 31 18.68 -17.92 15.66
CA GLU A 31 18.37 -19.34 15.46
C GLU A 31 17.53 -19.90 16.63
N ARG A 32 17.91 -19.60 17.87
CA ARG A 32 17.14 -20.04 19.05
C ARG A 32 15.74 -19.43 19.09
N GLU A 33 15.61 -18.17 18.73
CA GLU A 33 14.35 -17.45 18.76
C GLU A 33 13.38 -17.87 17.64
N ILE A 34 13.88 -18.19 16.45
CA ILE A 34 13.06 -18.53 15.27
C ILE A 34 12.87 -20.03 15.05
N ARG A 35 13.42 -20.88 15.93
CA ARG A 35 13.20 -22.35 15.93
C ARG A 35 11.73 -22.74 15.86
N ARG A 36 10.85 -21.89 16.38
CA ARG A 36 9.42 -21.92 16.10
C ARG A 36 9.01 -20.61 15.47
N THR A 37 7.90 -20.63 14.72
CA THR A 37 7.30 -19.42 14.16
C THR A 37 7.08 -18.38 15.27
N LYS A 38 7.75 -17.24 15.13
CA LYS A 38 7.66 -16.10 16.03
C LYS A 38 6.77 -15.04 15.39
N ASN A 39 5.57 -14.87 15.92
CA ASN A 39 4.67 -13.80 15.51
C ASN A 39 5.00 -12.54 16.31
N LEU A 40 5.11 -11.40 15.62
CA LEU A 40 5.44 -10.11 16.22
C LEU A 40 4.31 -9.12 15.94
N LEU A 41 3.94 -8.36 16.97
CA LEU A 41 3.19 -7.13 16.77
C LEU A 41 4.07 -6.09 16.07
N PRO A 42 3.49 -5.09 15.40
CA PRO A 42 4.26 -4.12 14.63
C PRO A 42 5.36 -3.41 15.45
N GLN A 43 5.06 -3.01 16.69
CA GLN A 43 6.07 -2.41 17.57
C GLN A 43 7.19 -3.40 17.92
N GLN A 44 6.85 -4.66 18.16
CA GLN A 44 7.84 -5.70 18.45
C GLN A 44 8.72 -6.01 17.23
N ALA A 45 8.21 -5.83 16.00
CA ALA A 45 9.01 -5.94 14.79
C ALA A 45 10.03 -4.79 14.68
N ILE A 46 9.66 -3.58 15.11
CA ILE A 46 10.60 -2.45 15.22
C ILE A 46 11.66 -2.74 16.28
N ASP A 47 11.24 -3.12 17.49
CA ASP A 47 12.14 -3.39 18.60
C ASP A 47 13.11 -4.55 18.29
N TYR A 48 12.65 -5.49 17.46
CA TYR A 48 13.44 -6.61 16.98
C TYR A 48 14.28 -6.27 15.73
N GLY A 49 14.30 -5.02 15.25
CA GLY A 49 15.13 -4.60 14.11
C GLY A 49 14.68 -5.13 12.75
N LEU A 50 13.42 -5.55 12.60
CA LEU A 50 12.85 -5.99 11.32
C LEU A 50 12.14 -4.87 10.55
N ALA A 51 11.82 -3.77 11.21
CA ALA A 51 11.15 -2.62 10.60
C ALA A 51 11.62 -1.32 11.23
N ASP A 52 11.63 -0.23 10.46
CA ASP A 52 12.04 1.08 10.97
C ASP A 52 10.87 1.89 11.54
N ARG A 53 9.69 1.79 10.93
CA ARG A 53 8.48 2.53 11.34
C ARG A 53 7.20 1.80 11.00
N ILE A 54 6.14 2.11 11.76
CA ILE A 54 4.76 1.79 11.42
C ILE A 54 4.20 2.97 10.62
N ILE A 55 3.60 2.69 9.47
CA ILE A 55 2.92 3.71 8.66
C ILE A 55 1.44 3.71 9.04
N GLN A 56 0.92 4.86 9.43
CA GLN A 56 -0.50 5.06 9.71
C GLN A 56 -1.21 5.70 8.51
N PRO A 57 -2.54 5.52 8.36
CA PRO A 57 -3.30 6.11 7.25
C PRO A 57 -3.14 7.62 7.11
N GLU A 58 -2.84 8.33 8.21
CA GLU A 58 -2.61 9.78 8.24
C GLU A 58 -1.20 10.17 7.82
N ASP A 59 -0.23 9.24 7.83
CA ASP A 59 1.11 9.47 7.28
C ASP A 59 1.07 9.58 5.74
N ASP A 60 0.10 8.91 5.11
CA ASP A 60 -0.27 9.08 3.71
C ASP A 60 -1.15 10.34 3.57
N ALA A 61 -0.62 11.49 3.99
CA ALA A 61 -1.04 12.76 3.41
C ALA A 61 -0.56 12.78 1.95
N TYR A 62 -1.17 11.94 1.11
CA TYR A 62 -1.26 12.18 -0.31
C TYR A 62 -1.99 13.51 -0.40
N ASP A 63 -1.23 14.59 -0.45
CA ASP A 63 -1.71 15.88 -0.91
C ASP A 63 -2.44 15.55 -2.21
N LYS A 64 -3.77 15.62 -2.20
CA LYS A 64 -4.59 15.53 -3.39
C LYS A 64 -4.73 16.95 -3.92
N PRO A 65 -3.78 17.50 -4.71
CA PRO A 65 -4.07 18.69 -5.50
C PRO A 65 -5.22 18.41 -6.50
N ALA A 66 -5.57 17.14 -6.69
CA ALA A 66 -6.71 16.68 -7.47
C ALA A 66 -8.07 17.07 -6.88
N ASP A 67 -8.26 17.08 -5.56
CA ASP A 67 -9.58 17.37 -4.97
C ASP A 67 -9.89 18.86 -5.02
N ASP A 68 -8.90 19.72 -4.77
CA ASP A 68 -9.05 21.17 -4.92
C ASP A 68 -9.23 21.57 -6.40
N MET A 69 -8.48 20.95 -7.32
CA MET A 69 -8.64 21.21 -8.76
C MET A 69 -9.99 20.68 -9.28
N LEU A 70 -10.45 19.52 -8.80
CA LEU A 70 -11.76 18.97 -9.13
C LEU A 70 -12.89 19.83 -8.57
N ALA A 71 -12.80 20.25 -7.30
CA ALA A 71 -13.75 21.16 -6.67
C ALA A 71 -13.82 22.50 -7.40
N ARG A 72 -12.66 23.06 -7.80
CA ARG A 72 -12.58 24.28 -8.59
C ARG A 72 -13.17 24.09 -9.99
N SER A 73 -12.95 22.94 -10.63
CA SER A 73 -13.54 22.60 -11.93
C SER A 73 -15.07 22.41 -11.88
N ILE A 74 -15.59 21.84 -10.79
CA ILE A 74 -17.03 21.66 -10.55
C ILE A 74 -17.68 23.01 -10.27
N ALA A 75 -17.03 23.86 -9.47
CA ALA A 75 -17.48 25.22 -9.19
C ALA A 75 -17.53 26.08 -10.47
N MET A 76 -16.48 26.03 -11.32
CA MET A 76 -16.49 26.71 -12.62
C MET A 76 -17.60 26.20 -13.55
N ARG A 77 -17.82 24.88 -13.62
CA ARG A 77 -18.93 24.31 -14.41
C ARG A 77 -20.30 24.78 -13.92
N ARG A 78 -20.51 24.83 -12.61
CA ARG A 78 -21.77 25.33 -12.02
C ARG A 78 -21.96 26.83 -12.27
N ALA A 79 -20.90 27.64 -12.17
CA ALA A 79 -20.97 29.07 -12.47
C ALA A 79 -21.28 29.34 -13.96
N ALA A 80 -20.67 28.56 -14.87
CA ALA A 80 -20.96 28.65 -16.30
C ALA A 80 -22.42 28.25 -16.64
N ALA A 81 -22.95 27.22 -15.96
CA ALA A 81 -24.36 26.81 -16.11
C ALA A 81 -25.34 27.85 -15.52
N ALA A 82 -24.96 28.56 -14.46
CA ALA A 82 -25.78 29.62 -13.86
C ALA A 82 -25.76 30.94 -14.67
N GLY A 83 -24.74 31.17 -15.50
CA GLY A 83 -24.64 32.32 -16.39
C GLY A 83 -25.41 32.19 -17.72
N GLN A 84 -25.85 30.99 -18.08
CA GLN A 84 -26.59 30.73 -19.32
C GLN A 84 -28.10 30.69 -19.07
N GLY A 85 -28.61 31.78 -18.50
CA GLY A 85 -30.03 32.10 -18.54
C GLY A 85 -30.39 32.76 -19.88
N GLY A 86 -30.82 31.96 -20.85
CA GLY A 86 -31.60 32.44 -22.00
C GLY A 86 -31.05 32.06 -23.38
N GLY A 87 -31.77 31.19 -24.09
CA GLY A 87 -31.68 31.09 -25.55
C GLY A 87 -31.70 29.67 -26.13
N GLY A 88 -32.90 29.12 -26.29
CA GLY A 88 -33.37 28.24 -27.39
C GLY A 88 -32.45 27.21 -28.04
N ALA A 89 -32.84 25.94 -27.96
CA ALA A 89 -33.23 25.14 -29.13
C ALA A 89 -33.67 23.74 -28.66
N THR A 90 -34.95 23.44 -28.86
CA THR A 90 -35.49 22.08 -28.80
C THR A 90 -34.93 21.27 -29.97
N ALA A 91 -34.04 20.32 -29.70
CA ALA A 91 -33.66 19.30 -30.67
C ALA A 91 -34.42 18.01 -30.36
N SER A 92 -35.51 17.78 -31.08
CA SER A 92 -36.22 16.49 -31.10
C SER A 92 -35.31 15.42 -31.71
N SER A 93 -34.82 14.49 -30.89
CA SER A 93 -34.17 13.27 -31.38
C SER A 93 -35.13 12.10 -31.20
N GLY A 94 -35.75 11.70 -32.29
CA GLY A 94 -36.69 10.58 -32.33
C GLY A 94 -35.97 9.26 -32.07
N TYR A 95 -36.47 8.50 -31.09
CA TYR A 95 -36.15 7.08 -30.95
C TYR A 95 -37.39 6.24 -31.26
N ASN A 96 -37.33 5.62 -32.43
CA ASN A 96 -38.24 4.60 -32.92
C ASN A 96 -38.18 3.38 -31.98
N ARG A 97 -39.28 3.07 -31.28
CA ARG A 97 -39.48 1.76 -30.64
C ARG A 97 -40.53 1.00 -31.44
N GLY A 98 -40.04 0.09 -32.27
CA GLY A 98 -40.84 -0.89 -33.00
C GLY A 98 -41.68 -1.74 -32.05
N ARG A 99 -42.87 -2.09 -32.52
CA ARG A 99 -43.74 -3.13 -31.96
C ARG A 99 -43.14 -4.51 -32.20
#